data_AF-A0AAW2IUW3-F1
#
_entry.id   AF-A0AAW2IUW3-F1
#
_cell.length_a   1.000
_cell.length_b   1.000
_cell.length_c   1.000
_cell.angle_alpha   90.00
_cell.angle_beta   90.00
_cell.angle_gamma   90.00
#
_symmetry.space_group_name_H-M   'P 1'
#
loop_
_entity.id
_entity.type
_entity.pdbx_description
1 polymer ?
#
loop_
_entity_poly.entity_id
_entity_poly.type
_entity_poly.pdbx_seq_one_letter_code
_entity_poly.pdbx_strand_id
1 'polypeptide(L)'
;MLHGFGSNLFSVAIGFDRIVCGGEEGVIRIWNFSQALEIEQRVRSLRGIRLENRMRRRKLQTEMSAKGGQGGQCSVAAKKNQMNSDKNSWHNKRRVNGKLKA
;
A
#
# COMPACT_ATOMS: atom_id res chain seq x y z
N MET A 1 -11.56 -11.25 -20.55
CA MET A 1 -12.97 -11.71 -20.40
C MET A 1 -12.97 -13.18 -20.74
N LEU A 2 -13.54 -14.05 -19.90
CA LEU A 2 -13.64 -15.49 -20.22
C LEU A 2 -14.69 -15.63 -21.34
N HIS A 3 -14.26 -16.07 -22.51
CA HIS A 3 -15.19 -16.34 -23.60
C HIS A 3 -15.77 -17.74 -23.41
N GLY A 4 -17.11 -17.78 -23.33
CA GLY A 4 -17.86 -19.02 -23.21
C GLY A 4 -17.87 -19.84 -24.50
N PHE A 5 -18.51 -20.99 -24.40
CA PHE A 5 -18.80 -21.87 -25.51
C PHE A 5 -19.93 -21.30 -26.39
N GLY A 6 -19.89 -21.56 -27.70
CA GLY A 6 -20.98 -21.21 -28.62
C GLY A 6 -22.06 -22.29 -28.77
N SER A 7 -21.78 -23.48 -28.23
CA SER A 7 -22.63 -24.69 -28.28
C SER A 7 -22.97 -25.20 -26.87
N ASN A 8 -23.78 -26.25 -26.76
CA ASN A 8 -24.30 -26.73 -25.48
C ASN A 8 -23.20 -27.29 -24.57
N LEU A 9 -23.21 -26.86 -23.31
CA LEU A 9 -22.38 -27.41 -22.24
C LEU A 9 -23.17 -28.46 -21.46
N PHE A 10 -22.56 -29.62 -21.22
CA PHE A 10 -23.20 -30.70 -20.45
C PHE A 10 -22.66 -30.78 -19.02
N SER A 11 -21.40 -30.37 -18.80
CA SER A 11 -20.78 -30.43 -17.48
C SER A 11 -19.78 -29.29 -17.27
N VAL A 12 -19.78 -28.76 -16.04
CA VAL A 12 -18.85 -27.74 -15.57
C VAL A 12 -18.36 -28.12 -14.18
N ALA A 13 -17.05 -28.07 -13.96
CA ALA A 13 -16.42 -28.23 -12.66
C ALA A 13 -15.66 -26.94 -12.31
N ILE A 14 -15.95 -26.39 -11.12
CA ILE A 14 -15.31 -25.18 -10.60
C ILE A 14 -14.42 -25.59 -9.43
N GLY A 15 -13.12 -25.52 -9.66
CA GLY A 15 -12.09 -25.66 -8.63
C GLY A 15 -11.64 -24.32 -8.09
N PHE A 16 -10.73 -24.36 -7.12
CA PHE A 16 -10.18 -23.17 -6.49
C PHE A 16 -9.33 -22.32 -7.45
N ASP A 17 -8.54 -22.97 -8.30
CA ASP A 17 -7.60 -22.33 -9.22
C ASP A 17 -7.94 -22.59 -10.69
N ARG A 18 -8.97 -23.39 -10.98
CA ARG A 18 -9.28 -23.84 -12.33
C ARG A 18 -10.78 -23.98 -12.54
N ILE A 19 -11.23 -23.67 -13.75
CA ILE A 19 -12.57 -24.01 -14.22
C ILE A 19 -12.41 -24.96 -15.40
N VAL A 20 -13.17 -26.04 -15.40
CA VAL A 20 -13.18 -27.05 -16.46
C VAL A 20 -14.59 -27.19 -16.99
N CYS A 21 -14.76 -27.19 -18.31
CA CYS A 21 -16.04 -27.51 -18.93
C CYS A 21 -15.89 -28.48 -20.09
N GLY A 22 -16.96 -29.24 -20.33
CA GLY A 22 -17.12 -30.15 -21.45
C GLY A 22 -18.54 -30.09 -22.02
N GLY A 23 -18.64 -30.26 -23.33
CA GLY A 23 -19.90 -30.11 -24.05
C GLY A 23 -19.90 -30.83 -25.40
N GLU A 24 -20.84 -30.42 -26.24
CA GLU A 24 -21.17 -31.06 -27.52
C GLU A 24 -20.01 -31.09 -28.53
N GLU A 25 -19.08 -30.13 -28.46
CA GLU A 25 -17.89 -30.10 -29.34
C GLU A 25 -16.89 -31.24 -29.07
N GLY A 26 -17.08 -32.07 -28.04
CA GLY A 26 -16.15 -33.15 -27.68
C GLY A 26 -14.80 -32.65 -27.16
N VAL A 27 -14.69 -31.35 -26.86
CA VAL A 27 -13.48 -30.69 -26.34
C VAL A 27 -13.68 -30.35 -24.87
N ILE A 28 -12.64 -30.58 -24.07
CA ILE A 28 -12.56 -30.09 -22.69
C ILE A 28 -11.80 -28.76 -22.70
N ARG A 29 -12.43 -27.70 -22.20
CA ARG A 29 -11.75 -26.41 -21.99
C ARG A 29 -11.38 -26.25 -20.53
N ILE A 30 -10.15 -25.79 -20.31
CA ILE A 30 -9.58 -25.56 -18.99
C ILE A 30 -9.13 -24.12 -18.92
N TRP A 31 -9.68 -23.38 -17.96
CA TRP A 31 -9.16 -22.07 -17.58
C TRP A 31 -8.34 -22.22 -16.31
N ASN A 32 -7.07 -21.85 -16.40
CA ASN A 32 -6.11 -21.91 -15.30
C ASN A 32 -5.90 -20.51 -14.71
N PHE A 33 -6.17 -20.39 -13.42
CA PHE A 33 -6.04 -19.18 -12.61
C PHE A 33 -5.02 -19.34 -11.48
N SER A 34 -4.15 -20.37 -11.47
CA SER A 34 -3.18 -20.58 -10.39
C SER A 34 -2.31 -19.34 -10.16
N GLN A 35 -1.85 -18.69 -11.24
CA GLN A 35 -1.10 -17.44 -11.13
C GLN A 35 -1.94 -16.27 -10.58
N ALA A 36 -3.20 -16.14 -11.01
CA ALA A 36 -4.09 -15.10 -10.52
C ALA A 36 -4.40 -15.30 -9.03
N LEU A 37 -4.55 -16.55 -8.61
CA LEU A 37 -4.74 -16.95 -7.23
C LEU A 37 -3.53 -16.62 -6.36
N GLU A 38 -2.30 -16.94 -6.81
CA GLU A 38 -1.07 -16.57 -6.11
C GLU A 38 -0.96 -15.05 -5.91
N ILE A 39 -1.32 -14.27 -6.94
CA ILE A 39 -1.32 -12.81 -6.88
C ILE A 39 -2.35 -12.32 -5.84
N GLU A 40 -3.56 -12.88 -5.84
CA GLU A 40 -4.61 -12.53 -4.86
C GLU A 40 -4.13 -12.78 -3.43
N GLN A 41 -3.58 -13.96 -3.17
CA GLN A 41 -3.07 -14.34 -1.85
C GLN A 41 -1.95 -13.40 -1.39
N ARG A 42 -1.02 -13.06 -2.29
CA ARG A 42 0.05 -12.11 -2.02
C ARG A 42 -0.49 -10.70 -1.74
N VAL A 43 -1.45 -10.23 -2.52
CA VAL A 43 -2.05 -8.90 -2.32
C VAL A 43 -2.79 -8.87 -0.98
N ARG A 44 -3.48 -9.94 -0.62
CA ARG A 44 -4.18 -10.09 0.66
C ARG A 44 -3.22 -10.06 1.84
N SER A 45 -2.10 -10.78 1.78
CA SER A 45 -1.08 -10.74 2.85
C SER A 45 -0.47 -9.34 3.02
N LEU A 46 -0.16 -8.66 1.91
CA LEU A 46 0.35 -7.28 1.94
C LEU A 46 -0.66 -6.27 2.49
N ARG A 47 -1.97 -6.50 2.33
CA ARG A 47 -3.01 -5.67 2.98
C ARG A 47 -2.97 -5.83 4.49
N GLY A 48 -2.84 -7.05 4.99
CA GLY A 48 -2.69 -7.34 6.43
C GLY A 48 -1.48 -6.63 7.04
N ILE A 49 -0.31 -6.79 6.42
CA ILE A 49 0.94 -6.16 6.88
C ILE A 49 0.83 -4.63 6.92
N ARG A 50 0.22 -4.02 5.90
CA ARG A 50 0.02 -2.55 5.87
C ARG A 50 -0.87 -2.06 6.99
N LEU A 51 -1.94 -2.80 7.30
CA LEU A 51 -2.84 -2.47 8.40
C LEU A 51 -2.11 -2.59 9.74
N GLU A 52 -1.40 -3.69 9.96
CA GLU A 52 -0.62 -3.91 11.18
C GLU A 52 0.41 -2.80 11.41
N ASN A 53 1.17 -2.45 10.37
CA ASN A 53 2.15 -1.36 10.42
C ASN A 53 1.50 -0.01 10.76
N ARG A 54 0.29 0.26 10.26
CA ARG A 54 -0.48 1.45 10.62
C ARG A 54 -0.85 1.43 12.11
N MET A 55 -1.30 0.30 12.62
CA MET A 55 -1.68 0.16 14.03
C MET A 55 -0.46 0.30 14.95
N ARG A 56 0.68 -0.27 14.57
CA ARG A 56 1.94 -0.14 15.31
C ARG A 56 2.41 1.31 15.40
N ARG A 57 2.33 2.06 14.30
CA ARG A 57 2.65 3.51 14.29
C ARG A 57 1.72 4.32 15.19
N ARG A 58 0.41 4.02 15.17
CA ARG A 58 -0.57 4.66 16.07
C ARG A 58 -0.25 4.37 17.54
N LYS A 59 0.04 3.11 17.88
CA LYS A 59 0.39 2.71 19.25
C LYS A 59 1.62 3.47 19.76
N LEU A 60 2.68 3.54 18.97
CA LEU A 60 3.88 4.31 19.32
C LEU A 60 3.59 5.81 19.50
N GLN A 61 2.76 6.41 18.64
CA GLN A 61 2.36 7.82 18.81
C GLN A 61 1.58 8.02 20.12
N THR A 62 0.64 7.13 20.44
CA THR A 62 -0.11 7.21 21.69
C THR A 62 0.81 7.05 22.91
N GLU A 63 1.77 6.13 22.87
CA GLU A 63 2.76 5.94 23.95
C GLU A 63 3.68 7.16 24.12
N MET A 64 4.11 7.78 23.01
CA MET A 64 4.92 9.01 23.04
C MET A 64 4.12 10.21 23.57
N SER A 65 2.85 10.35 23.17
CA SER A 65 1.98 11.41 23.69
C SER A 65 1.61 11.19 25.16
N ALA A 66 1.47 9.95 25.61
CA ALA A 66 1.22 9.62 27.02
C ALA A 66 2.43 9.92 27.92
N LYS A 67 3.66 9.74 27.41
CA LYS A 67 4.91 10.08 28.13
C LYS A 67 5.34 11.54 27.95
N GLY A 68 4.85 12.22 26.92
CA GLY A 68 5.12 13.64 26.64
C GLY A 68 4.28 14.62 27.47
N GLY A 69 3.36 14.14 28.31
CA GLY A 69 2.53 14.97 29.19
C GLY A 69 3.24 15.53 30.42
N GLN A 70 4.51 15.16 30.66
CA GLN A 70 5.31 15.67 31.78
C GLN A 70 6.60 16.33 31.26
N GLY A 71 6.44 17.45 30.56
CA GLY A 71 7.59 18.26 30.15
C GLY A 71 7.25 19.27 29.07
N GLY A 72 6.90 20.48 29.49
CA GLY A 72 6.93 21.66 28.61
C GLY A 72 5.56 22.13 28.12
N GLN A 73 4.97 23.00 28.93
CA GLN A 73 3.93 23.98 28.62
C GLN A 73 4.10 24.57 27.20
N CYS A 74 3.26 24.16 26.23
CA CYS A 74 3.09 24.89 24.96
C CYS A 74 1.86 25.79 25.06
N SER A 75 1.99 26.89 25.78
CA SER A 75 1.08 28.02 25.67
C SER A 75 1.32 28.72 24.34
N VAL A 76 0.49 28.42 23.35
CA VAL A 76 0.42 29.16 22.08
C VAL A 76 -0.19 30.54 22.37
N ALA A 77 0.66 31.49 22.76
CA ALA A 77 0.33 32.90 22.74
C ALA A 77 1.02 33.53 21.53
N ALA A 78 0.22 34.08 20.61
CA ALA A 78 0.70 34.88 19.52
C ALA A 78 1.35 36.16 20.07
N LYS A 79 2.68 36.19 20.18
CA LYS A 79 3.42 37.46 20.19
C LYS A 79 4.83 37.31 19.63
N LYS A 80 4.95 37.85 18.42
CA LYS A 80 6.13 38.38 17.73
C LYS A 80 7.26 38.84 18.67
N ASN A 81 8.41 38.16 18.62
CA ASN A 81 9.74 38.73 18.27
C ASN A 81 10.88 37.70 18.49
N GLN A 82 11.59 37.43 17.38
CA GLN A 82 13.02 37.18 17.21
C GLN A 82 13.89 36.84 18.44
N MET A 83 14.51 35.64 18.46
CA MET A 83 15.96 35.45 18.60
C MET A 83 16.35 33.96 18.41
N ASN A 84 17.23 33.75 17.43
CA ASN A 84 18.35 32.81 17.36
C ASN A 84 18.27 31.47 18.11
N SER A 85 18.21 30.36 17.35
CA SER A 85 18.95 29.13 17.64
C SER A 85 18.79 28.17 16.46
N ASP A 86 19.92 27.81 15.87
CA ASP A 86 20.05 26.97 14.69
C ASP A 86 19.30 25.65 14.83
N LYS A 87 18.23 25.51 14.05
CA LYS A 87 17.63 24.21 13.74
C LYS A 87 18.14 23.81 12.36
N ASN A 88 18.98 22.79 12.32
CA ASN A 88 19.44 22.11 11.12
C ASN A 88 18.22 21.54 10.39
N SER A 89 17.66 22.41 9.54
CA SER A 89 16.48 22.18 8.75
C SER A 89 16.86 21.28 7.58
N TRP A 90 16.13 20.18 7.46
CA TRP A 90 16.24 19.09 6.51
C TRP A 90 15.98 19.52 5.05
N HIS A 91 16.77 20.46 4.53
CA HIS A 91 16.68 20.89 3.15
C HIS A 91 18.06 20.85 2.52
N ASN A 92 18.34 19.69 1.95
CA ASN A 92 19.40 19.45 0.99
C ASN A 92 19.16 20.34 -0.25
N LYS A 93 19.52 21.63 -0.15
CA LYS A 93 19.50 22.56 -1.28
C LYS A 93 20.74 22.28 -2.13
N ARG A 94 20.54 21.43 -3.16
CA ARG A 94 21.37 21.48 -4.36
C ARG A 94 21.28 22.91 -4.92
N ARG A 95 22.35 23.69 -4.78
CA ARG A 95 22.49 24.99 -5.43
C ARG A 95 23.95 25.27 -5.72
N VAL A 96 24.37 25.07 -6.96
CA VAL A 96 25.29 25.99 -7.64
C VAL A 96 24.88 26.06 -9.10
N ASN A 97 24.22 27.16 -9.46
CA ASN A 97 24.30 27.73 -10.80
C ASN A 97 24.51 29.24 -10.61
N GLY A 98 25.54 29.80 -11.25
CA GLY A 98 25.90 31.21 -11.08
C GLY A 98 27.25 31.65 -11.67
N LYS A 99 27.41 31.51 -12.99
CA LYS A 99 28.02 32.42 -13.98
C LYS A 99 28.99 33.57 -13.54
N LEU A 100 30.22 33.51 -14.10
CA LEU A 100 31.15 34.55 -14.63
C LEU A 100 31.70 35.72 -13.77
N LYS A 101 33.05 35.87 -13.76
CA LYS A 101 33.92 37.00 -14.23
C LYS A 101 35.40 36.53 -14.09
N ALA A 102 36.41 36.90 -14.88
CA ALA A 102 36.64 37.95 -15.85
C ALA A 102 37.43 37.42 -17.07
#